data_AF-A0A978SJ87-F1
#
_entry.id   AF-A0A978SJ87-F1
#
_cell.length_a   1.000
_cell.length_b   1.000
_cell.length_c   1.000
_cell.angle_alpha   90.00
_cell.angle_beta   90.00
_cell.angle_gamma   90.00
#
_symmetry.space_group_name_H-M   'P 1'
#
loop_
_entity.id
_entity.type
_entity.pdbx_description
1 polymer ?
#
loop_
_entity_poly.entity_id
_entity_poly.type
_entity_poly.pdbx_seq_one_letter_code
_entity_poly.pdbx_strand_id
1 'polypeptide(L)'
;MDRIKRQCSLSSSLLVDFYHGWMIEVKAGQPDSYRYQCTSSNGTSLNSVILYSQAPQAHQAAIEVIALFEACVALKNWLRAAFEAGLVAEHEWYTLTQSLNVAAGHHPSAQTGKD
;
A
#
# COMPACT_ATOMS: atom_id res chain seq x y z
N MET A 1 37.71 -21.18 14.16
CA MET A 1 37.62 -20.44 12.87
C MET A 1 36.18 -20.58 12.39
N ASP A 2 35.29 -19.77 12.93
CA ASP A 2 33.87 -19.79 12.62
C ASP A 2 33.62 -19.16 11.26
N ARG A 3 33.09 -19.95 10.32
CA ARG A 3 32.64 -19.46 9.03
C ARG A 3 31.39 -18.62 9.26
N ILE A 4 31.58 -17.30 9.31
CA ILE A 4 30.52 -16.32 9.13
C ILE A 4 29.94 -16.57 7.72
N LYS A 5 28.85 -17.35 7.65
CA LYS A 5 27.96 -17.35 6.48
C LYS A 5 27.31 -15.97 6.45
N ARG A 6 27.98 -14.99 5.83
CA ARG A 6 27.32 -13.79 5.34
C ARG A 6 26.40 -14.26 4.22
N GLN A 7 25.20 -14.65 4.59
CA GLN A 7 24.11 -14.82 3.67
C GLN A 7 23.85 -13.42 3.11
N CYS A 8 24.47 -13.12 1.97
CA CYS A 8 24.11 -11.97 1.18
C CYS A 8 22.62 -12.14 0.88
N SER A 9 21.80 -11.35 1.55
CA SER A 9 20.38 -11.19 1.27
C SER A 9 20.26 -10.80 -0.19
N LEU A 10 19.99 -11.77 -1.04
CA LEU A 10 19.62 -11.58 -2.44
C LEU A 10 18.45 -10.60 -2.45
N SER A 11 18.70 -9.38 -2.92
CA SER A 11 17.64 -8.52 -3.43
C SER A 11 17.09 -9.18 -4.70
N SER A 12 16.34 -10.27 -4.58
CA SER A 12 15.76 -10.97 -5.73
C SER A 12 14.32 -10.54 -5.89
N SER A 13 14.11 -9.27 -6.22
CA SER A 13 12.88 -8.87 -6.91
C SER A 13 12.84 -9.66 -8.21
N LEU A 14 11.89 -10.59 -8.31
CA LEU A 14 11.73 -11.51 -9.43
C LEU A 14 11.07 -10.81 -10.63
N LEU A 15 10.28 -9.79 -10.34
CA LEU A 15 9.67 -8.91 -11.31
C LEU A 15 9.65 -7.49 -10.75
N VAL A 16 10.05 -6.53 -11.57
CA VAL A 16 9.92 -5.10 -11.30
C VAL A 16 9.17 -4.48 -12.46
N ASP A 17 8.13 -3.72 -12.17
CA ASP A 17 7.29 -3.05 -13.15
C ASP A 17 6.87 -1.66 -12.65
N PHE A 18 6.36 -0.82 -13.56
CA PHE A 18 5.89 0.52 -13.23
C PHE A 18 4.45 0.73 -13.67
N TYR A 19 3.60 1.16 -12.73
CA TYR A 19 2.18 1.40 -12.96
C TYR A 19 1.78 2.75 -12.36
N HIS A 20 1.31 3.69 -13.19
CA HIS A 20 0.81 4.99 -12.73
C HIS A 20 1.78 5.79 -11.82
N GLY A 21 3.10 5.66 -12.04
CA GLY A 21 4.11 6.32 -11.21
C GLY A 21 4.45 5.58 -9.91
N TRP A 22 3.93 4.37 -9.75
CA TRP A 22 4.35 3.40 -8.74
C TRP A 22 5.35 2.43 -9.34
N MET A 23 6.37 2.08 -8.55
CA MET A 23 7.21 0.92 -8.79
C MET A 23 6.59 -0.27 -8.06
N ILE A 24 6.33 -1.36 -8.78
CA ILE A 24 5.87 -2.63 -8.24
C ILE A 24 7.04 -3.59 -8.24
N GLU A 25 7.37 -4.13 -7.08
CA GLU A 25 8.37 -5.20 -6.93
C GLU A 25 7.69 -6.47 -6.43
N VAL A 26 7.76 -7.56 -7.20
CA VAL A 26 7.36 -8.89 -6.75
C VAL A 26 8.60 -9.63 -6.24
N LYS A 27 8.55 -10.06 -4.98
CA LYS A 27 9.64 -10.72 -4.27
C LYS A 27 9.22 -12.11 -3.84
N ALA A 28 10.18 -13.03 -3.77
CA ALA A 28 9.96 -14.30 -3.11
C ALA A 28 9.64 -14.08 -1.62
N GLY A 29 8.64 -14.81 -1.10
CA GLY A 29 8.26 -14.82 0.30
C GLY A 29 8.88 -16.01 1.03
N GLN A 30 8.03 -16.97 1.38
CA GLN A 30 8.39 -18.31 1.83
C GLN A 30 8.61 -19.24 0.60
N PRO A 31 9.11 -20.49 0.77
CA PRO A 31 9.30 -21.40 -0.36
C PRO A 31 8.07 -21.46 -1.26
N ASP A 32 8.28 -21.29 -2.56
CA ASP A 32 7.24 -21.32 -3.60
C ASP A 32 6.08 -20.31 -3.41
N SER A 33 6.37 -19.17 -2.78
CA SER A 33 5.40 -18.09 -2.61
C SER A 33 5.95 -16.72 -2.98
N TYR A 34 5.06 -15.80 -3.33
CA TYR A 34 5.36 -14.48 -3.85
C TYR A 34 4.59 -13.42 -3.07
N ARG A 35 5.18 -12.24 -2.93
CA ARG A 35 4.54 -11.05 -2.37
C ARG A 35 4.95 -9.83 -3.17
N TYR A 36 4.12 -8.80 -3.16
CA TYR A 36 4.48 -7.52 -3.77
C TYR A 36 4.85 -6.48 -2.71
N GLN A 37 5.65 -5.51 -3.16
CA GLN A 37 5.89 -4.23 -2.52
C GLN A 37 5.73 -3.16 -3.59
N CYS A 38 4.88 -2.18 -3.35
CA CYS A 38 4.70 -1.03 -4.23
C CYS A 38 5.29 0.21 -3.56
N THR A 39 6.00 1.04 -4.30
CA THR A 39 6.53 2.32 -3.83
C THR A 39 6.24 3.41 -4.86
N SER A 40 5.55 4.47 -4.45
CA SER A 40 5.29 5.63 -5.29
C SER A 40 6.48 6.59 -5.31
N SER A 41 6.49 7.51 -6.27
CA SER A 41 7.47 8.60 -6.36
C SER A 41 7.52 9.52 -5.12
N ASN A 42 6.42 9.63 -4.37
CA ASN A 42 6.36 10.42 -3.13
C ASN A 42 6.76 9.63 -1.87
N GLY A 43 7.26 8.41 -2.01
CA GLY A 43 7.73 7.57 -0.91
C GLY A 43 6.63 6.78 -0.19
N THR A 44 5.37 6.85 -0.63
CA THR A 44 4.30 6.00 -0.09
C THR A 44 4.58 4.55 -0.46
N SER A 45 4.35 3.62 0.47
CA SER A 45 4.59 2.20 0.26
C SER A 45 3.37 1.36 0.58
N LEU A 46 3.02 0.44 -0.32
CA LEU A 46 1.92 -0.53 -0.17
C LEU A 46 2.53 -1.93 -0.22
N ASN A 47 2.47 -2.67 0.89
CA ASN A 47 3.09 -3.98 1.01
C ASN A 47 2.02 -5.06 1.12
N SER A 48 2.24 -6.19 0.44
CA SER A 48 1.37 -7.35 0.59
C SER A 48 1.56 -8.01 1.96
N VAL A 49 0.46 -8.23 2.66
CA VAL A 49 0.39 -9.16 3.82
C VAL A 49 0.04 -10.59 3.38
N ILE A 50 -0.42 -10.76 2.14
CA ILE A 50 -0.81 -12.04 1.54
C ILE A 50 0.38 -12.62 0.77
N LEU A 51 0.55 -13.94 0.87
CA LEU A 51 1.47 -14.70 0.03
C LEU A 51 0.69 -15.36 -1.11
N TYR A 52 1.15 -15.16 -2.34
CA TYR A 52 0.55 -15.71 -3.56
C TYR A 52 1.35 -16.92 -4.01
N SER A 53 0.68 -17.88 -4.67
CA SER A 53 1.35 -19.08 -5.22
C SER A 53 2.04 -18.81 -6.56
N GLN A 54 1.75 -17.68 -7.21
CA GLN A 54 2.33 -17.32 -8.51
C GLN A 54 2.71 -15.84 -8.56
N ALA A 55 3.86 -15.53 -9.17
CA ALA A 55 4.33 -14.15 -9.33
C ALA A 55 3.35 -13.25 -10.11
N PRO A 56 2.71 -13.70 -11.21
CA PRO A 56 1.71 -12.88 -11.92
C PRO A 56 0.48 -12.53 -11.07
N GLN A 57 0.07 -13.42 -10.16
CA GLN A 57 -1.02 -13.12 -9.23
C GLN A 57 -0.64 -12.04 -8.23
N ALA A 58 0.58 -12.10 -7.68
CA ALA A 58 1.09 -11.05 -6.80
C ALA A 58 1.19 -9.70 -7.53
N HIS A 59 1.63 -9.69 -8.79
CA HIS A 59 1.70 -8.48 -9.60
C HIS A 59 0.32 -7.89 -9.90
N GLN A 60 -0.64 -8.73 -10.33
CA GLN A 60 -2.01 -8.28 -10.57
C GLN A 60 -2.67 -7.70 -9.30
N ALA A 61 -2.48 -8.35 -8.15
CA ALA A 61 -2.97 -7.86 -6.87
C ALA A 61 -2.32 -6.51 -6.49
N ALA A 62 -1.04 -6.29 -6.85
CA ALA A 62 -0.37 -5.02 -6.64
C ALA A 62 -1.03 -3.89 -7.45
N ILE A 63 -1.37 -4.15 -8.72
CA ILE A 63 -2.08 -3.19 -9.58
C ILE A 63 -3.44 -2.84 -8.98
N GLU A 64 -4.21 -3.84 -8.54
CA GLU A 64 -5.53 -3.62 -7.95
C GLU A 64 -5.46 -2.79 -6.66
N VAL A 65 -4.45 -3.04 -5.82
CA VAL A 65 -4.25 -2.28 -4.58
C VAL A 65 -3.81 -0.84 -4.86
N ILE A 66 -2.96 -0.61 -5.87
CA ILE A 66 -2.63 0.75 -6.33
C ILE A 66 -3.88 1.47 -6.83
N ALA A 67 -4.69 0.83 -7.69
CA ALA A 67 -5.91 1.42 -8.22
C ALA A 67 -6.91 1.77 -7.11
N LEU A 68 -7.09 0.90 -6.11
CA LEU A 68 -7.93 1.16 -4.95
C LEU A 68 -7.41 2.33 -4.12
N PHE A 69 -6.09 2.38 -3.89
CA PHE A 69 -5.45 3.47 -3.16
C PHE A 69 -5.70 4.82 -3.84
N GLU A 70 -5.46 4.89 -5.15
CA GLU A 70 -5.66 6.11 -5.95
C GLU A 70 -7.12 6.55 -5.96
N ALA A 71 -8.06 5.60 -6.08
CA ALA A 71 -9.49 5.89 -5.97
C ALA A 71 -9.87 6.46 -4.58
N CYS A 72 -9.31 5.90 -3.50
CA CYS A 72 -9.53 6.42 -2.15
C CYS A 72 -8.96 7.83 -1.97
N VAL A 73 -7.78 8.12 -2.53
CA VAL A 73 -7.19 9.47 -2.49
C VAL A 73 -8.04 10.46 -3.27
N ALA A 74 -8.47 10.11 -4.48
CA ALA A 74 -9.34 10.95 -5.29
C ALA A 74 -10.67 11.25 -4.56
N LEU A 75 -11.30 10.23 -3.97
CA LEU A 75 -12.54 10.39 -3.23
C LEU A 75 -12.37 11.24 -1.96
N LYS A 76 -11.25 11.12 -1.24
CA LYS A 76 -10.94 12.01 -0.10
C LYS A 76 -10.83 13.47 -0.52
N ASN A 77 -10.17 13.75 -1.64
CA ASN A 77 -10.03 15.11 -2.16
C ASN A 77 -11.39 15.68 -2.57
N TRP A 78 -12.22 14.87 -3.24
CA TRP A 78 -13.58 15.26 -3.59
C TRP A 78 -14.43 15.53 -2.35
N LEU A 79 -14.39 14.64 -1.35
CA LEU A 79 -15.15 14.77 -0.12
C LEU A 79 -14.76 16.02 0.67
N ARG A 80 -13.47 16.34 0.71
CA ARG A 80 -12.98 17.60 1.29
C ARG A 80 -13.57 18.82 0.57
N ALA A 81 -13.56 18.84 -0.77
CA ALA A 81 -14.14 19.93 -1.53
C ALA A 81 -15.67 20.04 -1.33
N ALA A 82 -16.36 18.90 -1.20
CA ALA A 82 -17.79 18.86 -0.90
C ALA A 82 -18.12 19.43 0.49
N PHE A 83 -17.30 19.11 1.50
CA PHE A 83 -17.40 19.70 2.83
C PHE A 83 -17.14 21.22 2.81
N GLU A 84 -16.06 21.66 2.16
CA GLU A 84 -15.71 23.08 2.03
C GLU A 84 -16.79 23.88 1.27
N ALA A 85 -17.54 23.23 0.37
CA ALA A 85 -18.69 23.79 -0.34
C ALA A 85 -20.02 23.69 0.43
N GLY A 86 -20.05 23.11 1.64
CA GLY A 86 -21.26 22.92 2.44
C GLY A 86 -22.23 21.86 1.91
N LEU A 87 -21.78 20.97 1.03
CA LEU A 87 -22.59 19.89 0.44
C LEU A 87 -22.65 18.63 1.34
N VAL A 88 -21.75 18.52 2.31
CA VAL A 88 -21.62 17.37 3.22
C VAL A 88 -21.45 17.91 4.64
N ALA A 89 -22.14 17.31 5.61
CA ALA A 89 -22.01 17.72 7.00
C ALA A 89 -20.64 17.32 7.58
N GLU A 90 -20.13 18.07 8.55
CA GLU A 90 -18.82 17.82 9.17
C GLU A 90 -18.67 16.37 9.69
N HIS A 91 -19.71 15.86 10.37
CA HIS A 91 -19.72 14.50 10.90
C HIS A 91 -19.63 13.42 9.80
N GLU A 92 -20.32 13.64 8.68
CA GLU A 92 -20.29 12.73 7.52
C GLU A 92 -18.94 12.76 6.83
N TRP A 93 -18.39 13.97 6.62
CA TRP A 93 -17.06 14.17 6.08
C TRP A 93 -16.01 13.44 6.92
N TYR A 94 -16.05 13.62 8.24
CA TYR A 94 -15.11 12.97 9.15
C TYR A 94 -15.22 11.44 9.07
N THR A 95 -16.44 10.90 9.18
CA THR A 95 -16.68 9.45 9.19
C THR A 95 -16.23 8.80 7.88
N LEU A 96 -16.61 9.38 6.73
CA LEU A 96 -16.22 8.86 5.41
C LEU A 96 -14.70 8.97 5.19
N THR A 97 -14.07 10.06 5.62
CA THR A 97 -12.61 10.21 5.53
C THR A 97 -11.89 9.12 6.32
N GLN A 98 -12.37 8.77 7.52
CA GLN A 98 -11.80 7.69 8.31
C GLN A 98 -11.95 6.33 7.62
N SER A 99 -13.13 6.02 7.07
CA SER A 99 -13.35 4.79 6.30
C SER A 99 -12.42 4.69 5.10
N LEU A 100 -12.17 5.79 4.39
CA LEU A 100 -11.27 5.82 3.23
C LEU A 100 -9.79 5.66 3.62
N ASN A 101 -9.38 6.13 4.79
CA ASN A 101 -8.02 5.89 5.28
C ASN A 101 -7.79 4.41 5.57
N VAL A 102 -8.74 3.75 6.24
CA VAL A 102 -8.70 2.31 6.47
C VAL A 102 -8.65 1.53 5.15
N ALA A 103 -9.53 1.86 4.20
CA ALA A 103 -9.59 1.19 2.90
C ALA A 103 -8.31 1.36 2.07
N ALA A 104 -7.66 2.53 2.15
CA ALA A 104 -6.40 2.81 1.46
C ALA A 104 -5.16 2.18 2.14
N GLY A 105 -5.33 1.38 3.20
CA GLY A 105 -4.21 0.81 3.95
C GLY A 105 -3.43 1.83 4.78
N HIS A 106 -3.94 3.06 4.92
CA HIS A 106 -3.44 4.00 5.92
C HIS A 106 -4.03 3.60 7.27
N HIS A 107 -3.30 2.78 8.02
CA HIS A 107 -3.58 2.69 9.44
C HIS A 107 -3.30 4.08 10.04
N PRO A 108 -4.29 4.80 10.62
CA PRO A 108 -3.98 5.96 11.41
C PRO A 108 -3.04 5.48 12.52
N SER A 109 -1.81 6.00 12.53
CA SER A 109 -0.91 5.78 13.64
C SER A 109 -1.66 6.26 14.88
N ALA A 110 -1.99 5.33 15.77
CA ALA A 110 -2.59 5.69 17.05
C ALA A 110 -1.67 6.74 17.68
N GLN A 111 -2.16 7.97 17.80
CA GLN A 111 -1.56 8.93 18.72
C GLN A 111 -1.79 8.34 20.11
N THR A 112 -0.83 7.55 20.58
CA THR A 112 -0.71 7.23 21.99
C THR A 112 -0.33 8.53 22.69
N GLY A 113 -1.36 9.28 23.10
CA GLY A 113 -1.24 10.25 24.16
C GLY A 113 -0.64 9.53 25.36
N LYS A 114 0.60 9.89 25.68
CA LYS A 114 1.16 9.72 27.01
C LYS A 114 0.44 10.71 27.90
N ASP A 115 -0.37 10.20 28.81
CA ASP A 115 -0.59 10.79 30.12
C ASP A 115 -0.28 9.72 31.17
#